data_AF-A0A4U3MR21-F1
#
_entry.id   AF-A0A4U3MR21-F1
#
_cell.length_a   1.000
_cell.length_b   1.000
_cell.length_c   1.000
_cell.angle_alpha   90.00
_cell.angle_beta   90.00
_cell.angle_gamma   90.00
#
_symmetry.space_group_name_H-M   'P 1'
#
loop_
_entity.id
_entity.type
_entity.pdbx_description
1 polymer ?
#
loop_
_entity_poly.entity_id
_entity_poly.type
_entity_poly.pdbx_seq_one_letter_code
_entity_poly.pdbx_strand_id
1 'polypeptide(L)'
;MSRLRLKEVHPRLTATIVDLLEGDPLAGTVEDLPYFGVCACTQACRNLLTSPPGSASPRSLPLLLAGTEVIGLSLDPTGTAITDIEVLDPAFYG
;
A
#
# COMPACT_ATOMS: atom_id res chain seq x y z
N MET A 1 22.19 1.62 -3.12
CA MET A 1 21.32 2.82 -3.05
C MET A 1 20.27 2.55 -1.99
N SER A 2 20.23 3.30 -0.90
CA SER A 2 19.16 3.13 0.10
C SER A 2 17.86 3.59 -0.55
N ARG A 3 16.91 2.67 -0.78
CA ARG A 3 15.56 3.01 -1.24
C ARG A 3 14.78 3.54 -0.04
N LEU A 4 14.13 4.69 -0.19
CA LEU A 4 13.17 5.20 0.79
C LEU A 4 12.14 4.12 1.10
N ARG A 5 11.71 4.03 2.35
CA ARG A 5 10.64 3.13 2.79
C ARG A 5 9.33 3.88 2.95
N LEU A 6 8.22 3.15 2.80
CA LEU A 6 6.89 3.72 2.98
C LEU A 6 6.75 4.37 4.36
N LYS A 7 7.23 3.71 5.42
CA LYS A 7 7.16 4.23 6.79
C LYS A 7 7.94 5.53 7.02
N GLU A 8 8.96 5.80 6.20
CA GLU A 8 9.76 7.02 6.31
C GLU A 8 9.04 8.22 5.67
N VAL A 9 8.18 7.98 4.68
CA VAL A 9 7.46 9.01 3.94
C VAL A 9 6.03 9.19 4.47
N HIS A 10 5.37 8.09 4.82
CA HIS A 10 3.98 8.03 5.27
C HIS A 10 3.84 7.18 6.55
N PRO A 11 4.46 7.59 7.68
CA PRO A 11 4.49 6.78 8.90
C PRO A 11 3.10 6.45 9.46
N ARG A 12 2.15 7.40 9.38
CA ARG A 12 0.76 7.20 9.82
C ARG A 12 0.04 6.17 8.97
N LEU A 13 0.16 6.28 7.64
CA LEU A 13 -0.45 5.33 6.71
C LEU A 13 0.10 3.91 6.94
N THR A 14 1.42 3.77 7.15
CA THR A 14 2.03 2.48 7.48
C THR A 14 1.41 1.87 8.73
N ALA A 15 1.28 2.63 9.83
CA ALA A 15 0.66 2.14 11.06
C ALA A 15 -0.81 1.73 10.83
N THR A 16 -1.59 2.56 10.14
CA THR A 16 -2.98 2.24 9.78
C THR A 16 -3.09 0.93 8.99
N ILE A 17 -2.23 0.73 7.99
CA ILE A 17 -2.26 -0.51 7.18
C ILE A 17 -1.93 -1.73 8.05
N VAL A 18 -0.96 -1.62 8.96
CA VAL A 18 -0.62 -2.70 9.91
C VAL A 18 -1.82 -3.03 10.80
N ASP A 19 -2.48 -2.01 11.35
CA ASP A 19 -3.65 -2.19 12.22
C ASP A 19 -4.83 -2.81 11.47
N LEU A 20 -5.09 -2.37 10.23
CA LEU A 20 -6.19 -2.90 9.41
C LEU A 20 -5.94 -4.33 8.89
N LEU A 21 -4.68 -4.73 8.76
CA LEU A 21 -4.27 -6.08 8.38
C LEU A 21 -4.28 -7.07 9.55
N GLU A 22 -4.78 -6.70 10.74
CA GLU A 22 -4.71 -7.54 11.95
C GLU A 22 -4.92 -9.05 11.69
N GLY A 23 -3.88 -9.85 11.96
CA GLY A 23 -3.89 -11.30 11.77
C GLY A 23 -3.47 -11.79 10.37
N ASP A 24 -3.34 -10.90 9.38
CA ASP A 24 -2.80 -11.20 8.05
C ASP A 24 -1.26 -11.21 8.07
N PRO A 25 -0.59 -12.24 7.49
CA PRO A 25 0.87 -12.30 7.40
C PRO A 25 1.52 -11.09 6.73
N LEU A 26 0.81 -10.39 5.83
CA LEU A 26 1.29 -9.19 5.15
C LEU A 26 1.60 -8.05 6.12
N ALA A 27 0.93 -7.99 7.28
CA ALA A 27 1.17 -6.96 8.30
C ALA A 27 2.66 -6.88 8.69
N GLY A 28 3.33 -8.04 8.79
CA GLY A 28 4.76 -8.14 9.11
C GLY A 28 5.70 -7.62 8.04
N THR A 29 5.20 -7.28 6.85
CA THR A 29 6.00 -6.77 5.72
C THR A 29 5.85 -5.25 5.52
N VAL A 30 4.78 -4.65 6.06
CA VAL A 30 4.36 -3.27 5.73
C VAL A 30 5.43 -2.24 6.10
N GLU A 31 6.07 -2.41 7.26
CA GLU A 31 7.10 -1.48 7.73
C GLU A 31 8.37 -1.45 6.87
N ASP A 32 8.59 -2.50 6.09
CA ASP A 32 9.76 -2.65 5.23
C ASP A 32 9.43 -2.41 3.75
N LEU A 33 8.19 -2.02 3.44
CA LEU A 33 7.79 -1.72 2.07
C LEU A 33 8.66 -0.59 1.50
N PRO A 34 9.26 -0.79 0.31
CA PRO A 34 9.90 0.29 -0.42
C PRO A 34 8.88 1.38 -0.79
N TYR A 35 9.38 2.58 -1.08
CA TYR A 35 8.60 3.68 -1.64
C TYR A 35 9.20 4.10 -2.98
N PHE A 36 8.44 3.88 -4.06
CA PHE A 36 8.81 4.24 -5.44
C PHE A 36 8.11 5.51 -5.93
N GLY A 37 7.36 6.20 -5.06
CA GLY A 37 6.61 7.41 -5.40
C GLY A 37 5.13 7.15 -5.70
N VAL A 38 4.47 8.18 -6.22
CA VAL A 38 3.08 8.13 -6.67
C VAL A 38 3.03 7.63 -8.11
N CYS A 39 2.10 6.72 -8.41
CA CYS A 39 1.88 6.21 -9.75
C CYS A 39 1.52 7.34 -10.72
N ALA A 40 2.18 7.34 -11.88
CA ALA A 40 2.02 8.36 -12.92
C ALA A 40 1.28 7.83 -14.17
N CYS A 41 0.53 6.73 -14.06
CA CYS A 41 -0.19 6.16 -15.20
C CYS A 41 -1.27 7.11 -15.75
N THR A 42 -1.86 7.94 -14.88
CA THR A 42 -2.76 9.04 -15.23
C THR A 42 -2.50 10.22 -14.28
N GLN A 43 -2.94 11.43 -14.66
CA GLN A 43 -2.81 12.63 -13.79
C GLN A 43 -3.62 12.53 -12.51
N ALA A 44 -4.68 11.72 -12.49
CA ALA A 44 -5.56 11.54 -11.33
C ALA A 44 -5.15 10.35 -10.45
N CYS A 45 -4.20 9.51 -10.89
CA CYS A 45 -3.79 8.35 -10.10
C CYS A 45 -3.05 8.80 -8.84
N ARG A 46 -3.44 8.23 -7.70
CA ARG A 46 -2.84 8.55 -6.39
C ARG A 46 -2.19 7.34 -5.74
N ASN A 47 -2.16 6.19 -6.41
CA ASN A 47 -1.62 4.97 -5.82
C ASN A 47 -0.15 5.16 -5.46
N LEU A 48 0.22 4.73 -4.26
CA LEU A 48 1.60 4.70 -3.82
C LEU A 48 2.24 3.41 -4.29
N LEU A 49 3.38 3.52 -4.96
CA LEU A 49 4.08 2.37 -5.49
C LEU A 49 5.06 1.82 -4.45
N THR A 50 4.89 0.55 -4.09
CA THR A 50 5.81 -0.19 -3.21
C THR A 50 6.67 -1.20 -3.98
N SER A 51 6.39 -1.36 -5.27
CA SER A 51 7.21 -2.06 -6.25
C SER A 51 7.52 -1.16 -7.46
N PRO A 52 8.50 -1.52 -8.32
CA PRO A 52 8.80 -0.74 -9.52
C PRO A 52 7.56 -0.51 -10.40
N PRO A 53 7.43 0.67 -11.06
CA PRO A 53 6.34 0.93 -11.99
C PRO A 53 6.20 -0.18 -13.06
N GLY A 54 4.98 -0.61 -13.33
CA GLY A 54 4.70 -1.70 -14.28
C GLY A 54 4.84 -3.11 -13.72
N SER A 55 5.09 -3.26 -12.41
CA SER A 55 4.99 -4.56 -11.74
C SER A 55 3.60 -5.16 -11.88
N ALA A 56 3.52 -6.48 -12.04
CA ALA A 56 2.23 -7.17 -12.17
C ALA A 56 1.51 -7.20 -10.81
N SER A 57 0.28 -6.70 -10.79
CA SER A 57 -0.57 -6.69 -9.59
C SER A 57 -1.95 -7.32 -9.88
N PRO A 58 -2.05 -8.63 -10.18
CA PRO A 58 -3.32 -9.24 -10.60
C PRO A 58 -4.32 -9.49 -9.45
N ARG A 59 -3.90 -9.27 -8.20
CA ARG A 59 -4.70 -9.52 -6.99
C ARG A 59 -4.94 -8.22 -6.25
N SER A 60 -6.13 -8.09 -5.69
CA SER A 60 -6.48 -6.98 -4.80
C SER A 60 -6.95 -7.50 -3.45
N LEU A 61 -6.64 -6.75 -2.41
CA LEU A 61 -7.06 -6.98 -1.03
C LEU A 61 -7.61 -5.66 -0.46
N PRO A 62 -8.93 -5.53 -0.26
CA PRO A 62 -9.52 -4.34 0.34
C PRO A 62 -9.32 -4.36 1.86
N LEU A 63 -8.88 -3.24 2.42
CA LEU A 63 -8.83 -3.01 3.87
C LEU A 63 -10.05 -2.22 4.30
N LEU A 64 -10.80 -2.77 5.25
CA LEU A 64 -12.09 -2.23 5.67
C LEU A 64 -12.00 -1.58 7.05
N LEU A 65 -12.57 -0.39 7.19
CA LEU A 65 -12.87 0.22 8.49
C LEU A 65 -14.38 0.34 8.63
N ALA A 66 -14.94 -0.22 9.71
CA ALA A 66 -16.38 -0.26 9.95
C ALA A 66 -17.20 -0.77 8.74
N GLY A 67 -16.64 -1.73 7.98
CA GLY A 67 -17.28 -2.36 6.81
C GLY A 67 -17.18 -1.57 5.50
N THR A 68 -16.47 -0.43 5.49
CA THR A 68 -16.21 0.38 4.29
C THR A 68 -14.76 0.25 3.88
N GLU A 69 -14.48 0.08 2.58
CA GLU A 69 -13.12 0.05 2.06
C GLU A 69 -12.49 1.44 2.15
N VAL A 70 -11.36 1.53 2.87
CA VAL A 70 -10.62 2.78 3.07
C VAL A 70 -9.26 2.75 2.38
N ILE A 71 -8.70 1.56 2.18
CA ILE A 71 -7.43 1.35 1.49
C ILE A 71 -7.53 0.08 0.64
N GLY A 72 -7.20 0.19 -0.64
CA GLY A 72 -6.99 -0.95 -1.53
C GLY A 72 -5.52 -1.34 -1.56
N LEU A 73 -5.20 -2.61 -1.31
CA LEU A 73 -3.87 -3.16 -1.54
C LEU A 73 -3.86 -3.96 -2.83
N SER A 74 -2.89 -3.69 -3.68
CA SER A 74 -2.61 -4.54 -4.83
C SER A 74 -1.45 -5.45 -4.50
N LEU A 75 -1.58 -6.72 -4.87
CA LEU A 75 -0.61 -7.76 -4.54
C LEU A 75 -0.01 -8.36 -5.81
N ASP A 76 1.23 -8.83 -5.66
CA ASP A 76 1.91 -9.61 -6.68
C ASP A 76 1.14 -10.92 -7.03
N PRO A 77 1.51 -11.62 -8.12
CA PRO A 77 0.82 -12.87 -8.50
C PRO A 77 0.80 -13.95 -7.41
N THR A 78 1.79 -13.96 -6.51
CA THR A 78 1.85 -14.90 -5.39
C THR A 78 0.94 -14.51 -4.23
N GLY A 79 0.53 -13.24 -4.14
CA GLY A 79 -0.27 -12.71 -3.03
C GLY A 79 0.54 -12.52 -1.75
N THR A 80 1.87 -12.45 -1.84
CA THR A 80 2.77 -12.38 -0.67
C THR A 80 3.47 -11.03 -0.55
N ALA A 81 3.38 -10.18 -1.57
CA ALA A 81 3.96 -8.84 -1.57
C ALA A 81 2.95 -7.79 -2.02
N ILE A 82 2.91 -6.67 -1.29
CA ILE A 82 2.16 -5.47 -1.67
C ILE A 82 2.96 -4.72 -2.73
N THR A 83 2.35 -4.45 -3.88
CA THR A 83 2.97 -3.82 -5.04
C THR A 83 2.53 -2.36 -5.22
N ASP A 84 1.30 -2.05 -4.84
CA ASP A 84 0.77 -0.70 -4.77
C ASP A 84 -0.33 -0.56 -3.71
N ILE A 85 -0.54 0.67 -3.26
CA ILE A 85 -1.51 1.04 -2.23
C ILE A 85 -2.38 2.17 -2.78
N GLU A 86 -3.69 1.94 -2.85
CA GLU A 86 -4.68 2.95 -3.14
C GLU A 86 -5.35 3.41 -1.84
N VAL A 87 -5.22 4.69 -1.51
CA VAL A 87 -5.88 5.27 -0.34
C VAL A 87 -7.15 5.97 -0.80
N LEU A 88 -8.30 5.40 -0.44
CA LEU A 88 -9.62 5.84 -0.90
C LEU A 88 -10.17 6.99 -0.04
N ASP A 89 -9.88 6.96 1.27
CA ASP A 89 -10.22 8.04 2.18
C ASP A 89 -8.97 8.88 2.50
N PRO A 90 -8.94 10.17 2.08
CA PRO A 90 -7.81 11.07 2.31
C PRO A 90 -7.41 11.22 3.78
N ALA A 91 -8.31 10.95 4.73
CA ALA A 91 -8.01 11.01 6.16
C ALA A 91 -6.86 10.07 6.58
N PHE A 92 -6.59 9.01 5.78
CA PHE A 92 -5.54 8.04 6.07
C PHE A 92 -4.17 8.35 5.43
N TYR A 93 -4.05 9.42 4.62
CA TYR A 93 -2.75 9.86 4.11
C TYR A 93 -1.85 10.48 5.20
N GLY A 94 -2.45 11.04 6.25
CA GLY A 94 -1.77 11.73 7.34
C GLY A 94 -2.06 13.21 7.40
#